data_AF-A0A346SDS0-F1
#
_entry.id   AF-A0A346SDS0-F1
#
_cell.length_a   1.000
_cell.length_b   1.000
_cell.length_c   1.000
_cell.angle_alpha   90.00
_cell.angle_beta   90.00
_cell.angle_gamma   90.00
#
_symmetry.space_group_name_H-M   'P 1'
#
loop_
_entity.id
_entity.type
_entity.pdbx_description
1 polymer ?
#
loop_
_entity_poly.entity_id
_entity_poly.type
_entity_poly.pdbx_seq_one_letter_code
_entity_poly.pdbx_strand_id
1 'polypeptide(L)' 'MEEPKTTLMRPLADLAEPLDVTKAAIYAAAHKGYIKFVPVGSSMKISQETYEYHLKNGYGPSVPSIAA' A
#
# COMPACT_ATOMS: atom_id res chain seq x y z
N MET A 1 -10.30 21.27 15.62
CA MET A 1 -10.17 19.91 16.16
C MET A 1 -9.76 19.05 14.98
N GLU A 2 -8.46 18.86 14.76
CA GLU A 2 -8.02 17.88 13.76
C GLU A 2 -8.19 16.51 14.41
N GLU A 3 -9.19 15.77 13.92
CA GLU A 3 -9.46 14.41 14.36
C GLU A 3 -8.17 13.58 14.22
N PRO A 4 -7.82 12.73 15.20
CA PRO A 4 -6.74 11.80 14.99
C PRO A 4 -7.16 10.94 13.79
N LYS A 5 -6.54 11.17 12.62
CA LYS A 5 -6.53 10.20 11.52
C LYS A 5 -6.00 8.92 12.15
N THR A 6 -6.90 8.08 12.63
CA THR A 6 -6.58 6.73 13.05
C THR A 6 -6.03 6.13 11.79
N THR A 7 -4.69 5.99 11.73
CA THR A 7 -4.02 5.44 10.57
C THR A 7 -4.49 4.00 10.47
N LEU A 8 -5.58 3.78 9.74
CA LEU A 8 -6.17 2.48 9.52
C LEU A 8 -5.17 1.73 8.64
N MET A 9 -4.30 0.98 9.30
CA MET A 9 -3.26 0.20 8.65
C MET A 9 -3.84 -1.13 8.22
N ARG A 10 -3.89 -1.35 6.90
CA ARG A 10 -4.35 -2.60 6.30
C ARG A 10 -3.18 -3.48 5.89
N PRO A 11 -3.38 -4.79 5.70
CA PRO A 11 -2.36 -5.62 5.07
C PRO A 11 -2.02 -5.08 3.67
N LEU A 12 -0.74 -5.00 3.34
CA LEU A 12 -0.32 -4.58 2.00
C LEU A 12 -0.95 -5.46 0.90
N ALA A 13 -1.10 -6.76 1.19
CA ALA A 13 -1.71 -7.74 0.29
C ALA A 13 -3.19 -7.48 -0.05
N ASP A 14 -3.88 -6.61 0.70
CA ASP A 14 -5.27 -6.21 0.43
C ASP A 14 -5.39 -5.48 -0.91
N LEU A 15 -4.31 -4.86 -1.40
CA LEU A 15 -4.25 -4.26 -2.74
C LEU A 15 -4.36 -5.27 -3.88
N ALA A 16 -4.11 -6.57 -3.62
CA ALA A 16 -4.02 -7.58 -4.67
C ALA A 16 -5.37 -7.84 -5.34
N GLU A 17 -6.43 -8.02 -4.54
CA GLU A 17 -7.79 -8.28 -5.04
C GLU A 17 -8.35 -7.14 -5.91
N PRO A 18 -8.40 -5.88 -5.44
CA PRO A 18 -9.01 -4.79 -6.20
C PRO A 18 -8.18 -4.36 -7.42
N LEU A 19 -6.87 -4.66 -7.44
CA LEU A 19 -6.01 -4.43 -8.60
C LEU A 19 -5.92 -5.65 -9.53
N ASP A 20 -6.69 -6.70 -9.25
CA ASP A 20 -6.73 -7.98 -9.99
C ASP A 20 -5.33 -8.57 -10.24
N VAL A 21 -4.48 -8.55 -9.22
CA VAL A 21 -3.08 -8.99 -9.30
C VAL A 21 -2.74 -9.95 -8.17
N THR A 22 -1.62 -10.66 -8.31
CA THR A 22 -1.19 -11.58 -7.26
C THR A 22 -0.62 -10.82 -6.06
N LYS A 23 -0.84 -11.36 -4.85
CA LYS A 23 -0.20 -10.85 -3.62
C LYS A 23 1.33 -10.77 -3.77
N ALA A 24 1.94 -11.74 -4.45
CA ALA A 24 3.36 -11.76 -4.77
C ALA A 24 3.80 -10.54 -5.61
N ALA A 25 3.00 -10.13 -6.61
CA ALA A 25 3.29 -8.94 -7.42
C ALA A 25 3.26 -7.66 -6.58
N ILE A 26 2.29 -7.54 -5.66
CA ILE A 26 2.22 -6.41 -4.73
C ILE A 26 3.44 -6.38 -3.79
N TYR A 27 3.82 -7.52 -3.21
CA TYR A 27 5.03 -7.61 -2.37
C TYR A 27 6.30 -7.28 -3.17
N ALA A 28 6.41 -7.76 -4.40
CA ALA A 28 7.53 -7.44 -5.28
C ALA A 28 7.57 -5.93 -5.60
N ALA A 29 6.43 -5.30 -5.85
CA ALA A 29 6.34 -3.87 -6.09
C ALA A 29 6.73 -3.04 -4.85
N ALA A 30 6.31 -3.48 -3.66
CA ALA A 30 6.73 -2.89 -2.39
C ALA A 30 8.23 -3.04 -2.15
N HIS A 31 8.81 -4.23 -2.37
CA HIS A 31 10.26 -4.46 -2.29
C HIS A 31 11.07 -3.62 -3.28
N LYS A 32 10.50 -3.35 -4.47
CA LYS A 32 11.08 -2.43 -5.47
C LYS A 32 10.89 -0.95 -5.12
N GLY A 33 10.15 -0.62 -4.06
CA GLY A 33 9.90 0.75 -3.61
C GLY A 33 8.73 1.47 -4.29
N TYR A 34 7.96 0.79 -5.15
CA TYR A 34 6.80 1.38 -5.84
C TYR A 34 5.58 1.57 -4.93
N ILE A 35 5.53 0.85 -3.81
CA ILE A 35 4.47 0.95 -2.82
C ILE A 35 5.13 1.13 -1.47
N LYS A 36 4.86 2.25 -0.78
CA LYS A 36 5.28 2.40 0.60
C LYS A 36 4.46 1.49 1.50
N PHE A 37 5.14 0.84 2.42
CA PHE A 37 4.55 0.00 3.44
C PHE A 37 5.29 0.22 4.76
N VAL A 38 4.59 -0.08 5.85
CA VAL A 38 5.15 -0.07 7.20
C VAL A 38 5.31 -1.54 7.63
N PRO A 39 6.55 -2.01 7.87
CA PRO A 39 6.76 -3.33 8.45
C PRO A 39 6.31 -3.33 9.91
N VAL A 40 5.37 -4.21 10.26
CA VAL A 40 4.87 -4.43 11.61
C VAL A 40 5.10 -5.89 11.97
N GLY A 41 6.25 -6.17 12.59
CA GLY A 41 6.72 -7.54 12.83
C GLY A 41 7.00 -8.26 11.51
N SER A 42 6.40 -9.43 11.32
CA SER A 42 6.49 -10.20 10.07
C SER A 42 5.45 -9.78 9.02
N SER A 43 4.58 -8.82 9.32
CA SER A 43 3.52 -8.35 8.42
C SER A 43 3.88 -7.01 7.79
N MET A 44 3.67 -6.89 6.48
CA MET A 44 3.73 -5.59 5.80
C MET A 44 2.35 -4.95 5.79
N LYS A 45 2.24 -3.75 6.36
CA LYS A 45 1.00 -2.99 6.38
C LYS A 45 1.11 -1.76 5.47
N ILE A 46 -0.02 -1.30 4.99
CA ILE A 46 -0.15 -0.11 4.17
C ILE A 46 -1.12 0.85 4.87
N SER A 47 -0.78 2.13 4.86
CA SER A 47 -1.67 3.19 5.36
C SER A 47 -2.88 3.31 4.44
N GLN A 48 -4.06 3.60 4.98
CA GLN A 48 -5.28 3.74 4.17
C GLN A 48 -5.12 4.77 3.04
N GLU A 49 -4.42 5.87 3.27
CA GLU A 49 -4.16 6.89 2.23
C GLU A 49 -3.36 6.31 1.05
N THR A 50 -2.30 5.54 1.31
CA THR A 50 -1.52 4.84 0.28
C THR A 50 -2.34 3.77 -0.42
N TYR A 51 -3.19 3.03 0.31
CA TYR A 51 -4.09 2.05 -0.28
C TYR A 51 -5.05 2.70 -1.29
N GLU A 52 -5.74 3.77 -0.89
CA GLU A 52 -6.69 4.47 -1.78
C GLU A 52 -5.99 5.16 -2.96
N TYR A 53 -4.77 5.65 -2.77
CA TYR A 53 -3.97 6.22 -3.86
C TYR A 53 -3.63 5.17 -4.93
N HIS A 54 -3.14 4.00 -4.52
CA HIS A 54 -2.80 2.91 -5.44
C HIS A 54 -4.04 2.25 -6.06
N LEU A 55 -5.19 2.29 -5.39
CA LEU A 55 -6.46 1.87 -6.01
C LEU A 55 -6.87 2.76 -7.19
N LYS A 56 -6.69 4.08 -7.06
CA LYS A 56 -7.09 5.04 -8.09
C LYS A 56 -6.08 5.17 -9.23
N ASN A 57 -4.79 5.08 -8.91
CA ASN A 57 -3.70 5.34 -9.85
C ASN A 57 -3.01 4.05 -10.35
N GLY A 58 -3.26 2.92 -9.72
CA GLY A 58 -2.55 1.67 -9.94
C GLY A 58 -1.25 1.59 -9.12
N TYR A 59 -0.32 0.73 -9.56
CA TYR A 59 0.97 0.53 -8.91
C TYR A 59 2.06 0.31 -9.96
N GLY A 60 3.32 0.58 -9.60
CA GLY A 60 4.48 0.30 -10.45
C GLY A 60 5.38 1.51 -10.68
N PRO A 61 6.33 1.43 -11.64
CA PRO A 61 7.32 2.49 -11.85
C PRO A 61 6.72 3.82 -12.33
N SER A 62 5.53 3.79 -12.94
CA SER A 62 4.82 4.98 -13.41
C SER A 62 3.97 5.65 -12.34
N VAL A 63 3.79 5.00 -11.18
CA VAL A 63 2.97 5.52 -10.07
C VAL A 63 3.91 5.95 -8.94
N PRO A 64 3.97 7.26 -8.61
CA PRO A 64 4.88 7.73 -7.59
C PRO A 64 4.52 7.17 -6.22
N SER A 65 5.57 6.80 -5.47
CA SER A 65 5.46 6.26 -4.13
C SER A 65 5.10 7.38 -3.17
N ILE A 66 3.85 7.45 -2.69
CA ILE A 66 3.43 8.45 -1.70
C ILE A 66 3.93 8.06 -0.30
N ALA A 67 4.26 9.05 0.54
CA ALA A 67 4.71 8.79 1.91
C ALA A 67 3.65 7.98 2.69
N ALA A 68 4.10 6.96 3.43
CA ALA A 68 3.25 6.11 4.27
C ALA A 68 3.08 6.66 5.68
#